data_AF-W1W796-F1
#
_entry.id   AF-W1W796-F1
#
_cell.length_a   1.000
_cell.length_b   1.000
_cell.length_c   1.000
_cell.angle_alpha   90.00
_cell.angle_beta   90.00
_cell.angle_gamma   90.00
#
_symmetry.space_group_name_H-M   'P 1'
#
loop_
_entity.id
_entity.type
_entity.pdbx_description
1 polymer ?
#
loop_
_entity_poly.entity_id
_entity_poly.type
_entity_poly.pdbx_seq_one_letter_code
_entity_poly.pdbx_strand_id
1 'polypeptide(L)' 'MAQIAANLQRIKNGQRRYAITPRIPGGFIQPEQLQKYIDVANEFGAVLKLTGSQRIMITNLKAEDVDKAHST' A
#
# COMPACT_ATOMS: atom_id res chain seq x y z
N MET A 1 -16.79 9.83 -3.55
CA MET A 1 -15.58 9.00 -3.35
C MET A 1 -14.94 9.43 -2.05
N ALA A 2 -14.79 8.53 -1.07
CA ALA A 2 -14.07 8.85 0.16
C ALA A 2 -12.57 8.99 -0.18
N GLN A 3 -11.93 10.07 0.25
CA GLN A 3 -10.51 10.27 0.02
C GLN A 3 -9.73 9.19 0.77
N ILE A 4 -9.04 8.32 0.03
CA ILE A 4 -8.23 7.26 0.62
C ILE A 4 -7.06 7.90 1.38
N ALA A 5 -6.95 7.55 2.66
CA ALA A 5 -5.88 8.06 3.51
C ALA A 5 -4.54 7.44 3.09
N ALA A 6 -3.77 8.15 2.28
CA ALA A 6 -2.41 7.81 1.92
C ALA A 6 -1.38 8.68 2.67
N ASN A 7 -0.31 8.04 3.12
CA ASN A 7 0.77 8.70 3.84
C ASN A 7 1.89 9.08 2.87
N LEU A 8 2.22 10.38 2.79
CA LEU A 8 3.40 10.84 2.07
C LEU A 8 4.66 10.19 2.66
N GLN A 9 5.43 9.54 1.81
CA GLN A 9 6.73 8.97 2.15
C GLN A 9 7.82 10.03 1.98
N ARG A 10 9.01 9.76 2.53
CA ARG A 10 10.17 10.65 2.38
C ARG A 10 10.42 10.95 0.91
N ILE A 11 10.45 12.24 0.56
CA ILE A 11 10.75 12.70 -0.79
C ILE A 11 12.21 12.33 -1.12
N LYS A 12 12.41 11.67 -2.25
CA LYS A 12 13.75 11.31 -2.77
C LYS A 12 13.87 11.89 -4.17
N ASN A 13 14.94 12.64 -4.44
CA ASN A 13 15.21 13.24 -5.76
C ASN A 13 14.02 14.06 -6.31
N GLY A 14 13.34 14.81 -5.44
CA GLY A 14 12.14 15.58 -5.80
C GLY A 14 10.86 14.76 -6.03
N GLN A 15 10.93 13.43 -6.00
CA GLN A 15 9.78 12.55 -6.23
C GLN A 15 8.98 12.34 -4.94
N ARG A 16 7.68 12.66 -5.00
CA ARG A 16 6.72 12.32 -3.95
C ARG A 16 6.18 10.92 -4.19
N ARG A 17 6.20 10.10 -3.14
CA ARG A 17 5.66 8.75 -3.15
C ARG A 17 4.77 8.58 -1.94
N TYR A 18 3.81 7.68 -2.04
CA TYR A 18 2.78 7.48 -1.03
C TYR A 18 2.78 6.03 -0.56
N ALA A 19 2.20 5.83 0.62
CA ALA A 19 1.93 4.52 1.15
C ALA A 19 0.51 4.42 1.67
N ILE A 20 -0.09 3.25 1.47
CA ILE A 20 -1.37 2.86 2.04
C ILE A 20 -1.16 1.68 2.97
N THR A 21 -1.95 1.61 4.02
CA THR A 21 -1.92 0.49 4.98
C THR A 21 -3.31 -0.13 5.03
N PRO A 22 -3.57 -1.20 4.25
CA PRO A 22 -4.81 -1.94 4.34
C PRO A 22 -5.10 -2.43 5.77
N ARG A 23 -6.39 -2.53 6.09
CA ARG A 23 -6.81 -3.04 7.40
C ARG A 23 -6.60 -4.55 7.47
N ILE A 24 -5.79 -5.00 8.42
CA ILE A 24 -5.56 -6.41 8.73
C ILE A 24 -5.83 -6.61 10.23
N PRO A 25 -7.04 -7.05 10.63
CA PRO A 25 -7.38 -7.24 12.04
C PRO A 25 -6.50 -8.33 12.69
N GLY A 26 -5.83 -7.97 13.79
CA GLY A 26 -4.98 -8.91 14.55
C GLY A 26 -3.77 -9.47 13.78
N GLY A 27 -3.48 -8.95 12.58
CA GLY A 27 -2.42 -9.47 11.73
C GLY A 27 -2.71 -10.81 11.05
N PHE A 28 -3.96 -11.29 11.10
CA PHE A 28 -4.35 -12.50 10.39
C PHE A 28 -4.67 -12.19 8.93
N ILE A 29 -4.01 -12.88 8.02
CA ILE A 29 -4.17 -12.71 6.57
C ILE A 29 -4.44 -14.05 5.90
N GLN A 30 -5.42 -14.07 4.98
CA GLN A 30 -5.68 -15.23 4.14
C GLN A 30 -4.77 -15.21 2.91
N PRO A 31 -4.37 -16.38 2.36
CA PRO A 31 -3.53 -16.44 1.17
C PRO A 31 -4.07 -15.62 -0.01
N GLU A 32 -5.38 -15.61 -0.24
CA GLU A 32 -6.01 -14.88 -1.34
C GLU A 32 -5.90 -13.36 -1.14
N GLN A 33 -6.02 -12.90 0.10
CA GLN A 33 -5.83 -11.48 0.42
C GLN A 33 -4.36 -11.06 0.30
N LEU A 34 -3.43 -11.94 0.67
CA LEU A 34 -2.00 -11.71 0.44
C LEU A 34 -1.68 -11.65 -1.05
N GLN A 35 -2.28 -12.53 -1.87
CA GLN A 35 -2.10 -12.54 -3.32
C GLN A 35 -2.52 -11.19 -3.93
N LYS A 36 -3.64 -10.61 -3.51
CA LYS A 36 -4.05 -9.27 -3.96
C LYS A 36 -3.00 -8.20 -3.69
N TYR A 37 -2.37 -8.21 -2.52
CA TYR A 37 -1.32 -7.24 -2.21
C TYR A 37 -0.06 -7.46 -3.06
N ILE A 38 0.25 -8.70 -3.40
CA ILE A 38 1.32 -9.05 -4.34
C ILE A 38 0.98 -8.51 -5.73
N ASP A 39 -0.25 -8.70 -6.21
CA ASP A 39 -0.71 -8.23 -7.52
C ASP A 39 -0.64 -6.70 -7.61
N VAL A 40 -1.11 -5.99 -6.59
CA VAL A 40 -0.97 -4.53 -6.48
C VAL A 40 0.49 -4.11 -6.46
N ALA A 41 1.36 -4.80 -5.72
CA ALA A 41 2.77 -4.47 -5.68
C ALA A 41 3.45 -4.64 -7.06
N ASN A 42 3.11 -5.71 -7.77
CA ASN A 42 3.62 -5.95 -9.12
C ASN A 42 3.09 -4.92 -10.13
N GLU A 43 1.79 -4.59 -10.08
CA GLU A 43 1.16 -3.64 -11.02
C GLU A 43 1.77 -2.24 -10.93
N PHE A 44 2.00 -1.75 -9.71
CA PHE A 44 2.44 -0.36 -9.49
C PHE A 44 3.94 -0.23 -9.19
N GLY A 45 4.71 -1.32 -9.25
CA GLY A 45 6.12 -1.32 -8.81
C GLY A 45 6.24 -0.91 -7.33
N ALA A 46 5.26 -1.30 -6.52
CA ALA A 46 5.16 -0.97 -5.12
C ALA A 46 6.10 -1.86 -4.28
N VAL A 47 6.37 -1.46 -3.04
CA VAL A 47 7.14 -2.27 -2.09
C VAL A 47 6.28 -2.57 -0.87
N LEU A 48 6.15 -3.86 -0.53
CA LEU A 48 5.46 -4.33 0.66
C LEU A 48 6.38 -4.24 1.87
N LYS A 49 5.96 -3.50 2.90
CA LYS A 49 6.65 -3.38 4.19
C LYS A 49 5.80 -4.03 5.28
N LEU A 50 6.36 -5.01 5.97
CA LEU A 50 5.83 -5.49 7.24
C LEU A 50 6.07 -4.43 8.32
N THR A 51 5.05 -4.17 9.13
CA THR A 51 5.09 -3.15 10.20
C THR A 51 5.09 -3.81 11.58
N GLY A 52 5.56 -3.08 12.59
CA GLY A 52 5.53 -3.57 13.99
C GLY A 52 4.12 -3.81 14.55
N SER A 53 3.08 -3.26 13.90
CA SER A 53 1.68 -3.48 14.28
C SER A 53 1.02 -4.68 13.57
N GLN A 54 1.82 -5.62 13.07
CA GLN A 54 1.34 -6.81 12.34
C GLN A 54 0.49 -6.45 11.10
N ARG A 55 0.82 -5.35 10.41
CA ARG A 55 0.19 -4.93 9.15
C ARG A 55 1.18 -4.99 8.00
N ILE A 56 0.65 -5.08 6.80
CA ILE A 56 1.38 -4.91 5.54
C ILE A 56 1.07 -3.50 5.02
N MET A 57 2.12 -2.71 4.78
CA MET A 57 2.02 -1.39 4.17
C MET A 57 2.52 -1.47 2.72
N ILE A 58 1.74 -0.95 1.79
CA ILE A 58 2.07 -0.88 0.35
C ILE A 58 2.66 0.50 0.09
N THR A 59 3.93 0.55 -0.32
CA THR A 59 4.70 1.80 -0.45
C THR A 59 5.14 2.04 -1.90
N ASN A 60 5.77 3.20 -2.17
CA ASN A 60 6.28 3.58 -3.50
C ASN A 60 5.20 3.93 -4.54
N LEU A 61 3.96 4.15 -4.11
CA LEU A 61 2.87 4.55 -5.00
C LEU A 61 3.04 6.00 -5.47
N LYS A 62 2.65 6.31 -6.71
CA LYS A 62 2.44 7.70 -7.14
C LYS A 62 1.10 8.20 -6.62
N ALA A 63 0.88 9.52 -6.65
CA ALA A 63 -0.36 10.10 -6.15
C ALA A 63 -1.58 9.60 -6.92
N GLU A 64 -1.45 9.54 -8.25
CA GLU A 64 -2.48 9.08 -9.19
C GLU A 64 -2.84 7.60 -9.05
N ASP A 65 -1.93 6.79 -8.48
CA ASP A 65 -2.12 5.34 -8.35
C ASP A 65 -2.77 4.94 -7.01
N VAL A 66 -2.83 5.84 -6.03
CA VAL A 66 -3.30 5.55 -4.66
C VAL A 66 -4.71 4.96 -4.67
N ASP A 67 -5.63 5.60 -5.38
CA ASP A 67 -7.04 5.20 -5.35
C ASP A 67 -7.23 3.81 -5.96
N LYS A 68 -6.53 3.55 -7.07
CA LYS A 68 -6.57 2.26 -7.76
C LYS A 68 -5.95 1.17 -6.89
N ALA A 69 -4.78 1.42 -6.30
CA ALA A 69 -4.06 0.48 -5.44
C ALA A 69 -4.82 0.08 -4.16
N HIS A 70 -5.72 0.93 -3.66
CA HIS A 70 -6.56 0.63 -2.50
C HIS A 70 -7.88 -0.07 -2.87
N SER A 71 -8.35 0.09 -4.11
CA SER A 71 -9.65 -0.43 -4.56
C SER A 71 -9.65 -1.91 -4.96
N THR A 72 -8.48 -2.54 -5.06
CA THR A 72 -8.24 -3.92 -5.51
C THR A 72 -8.27 -4.93 -4.36
#